data_AF-A0A8B6F272-F1
#
_entry.id   AF-A0A8B6F272-F1
#
_cell.length_a   1.000
_cell.length_b   1.000
_cell.length_c   1.000
_cell.angle_alpha   90.00
_cell.angle_beta   90.00
_cell.angle_gamma   90.00
#
_symmetry.space_group_name_H-M   'P 1'
#
loop_
_entity.id
_entity.type
_entity.pdbx_description
1 polymer ?
#
loop_
_entity_poly.entity_id
_entity_poly.type
_entity_poly.pdbx_seq_one_letter_code
_entity_poly.pdbx_strand_id
1 'polypeptide(L)'
;MKQLLSCLIILFFVHGFMSFEQEYTTVAYMYQYCDCSWLDCYIMHSANKEKVGRVVFGEASGESDNGKLEVAYTIVNRVNHAGFPNSLNAVVNQTYKSGGKTFHHYNTLDNSGHDKRWEAAKEPGATEHAAYNSAITQAGHALCGTKSDPMNCGPVNFCAKNPCSATNSNKYWCVTEKRQIGSHWFTCIKKKTGTC
;
A
#
# COMPACT_ATOMS: atom_id res chain seq x y z
N MET A 1 21.11 36.28 -11.57
CA MET A 1 21.28 36.13 -13.03
C MET A 1 21.71 34.68 -13.28
N LYS A 2 20.78 33.73 -13.45
CA LYS A 2 20.24 33.24 -14.74
C LYS A 2 21.30 33.11 -15.83
N GLN A 3 21.76 31.89 -16.10
CA GLN A 3 21.98 31.40 -17.48
C GLN A 3 21.59 29.92 -17.59
N LEU A 4 20.88 29.65 -18.68
CA LEU A 4 20.31 28.40 -19.20
C LEU A 4 21.36 27.59 -20.00
N LEU A 5 20.94 26.39 -20.44
CA LEU A 5 21.40 25.53 -21.57
C LEU A 5 21.82 24.13 -21.06
N SER A 6 21.44 22.98 -21.63
CA SER A 6 20.57 22.58 -22.75
C SER A 6 20.38 21.05 -22.67
N CYS A 7 19.20 20.55 -23.05
CA CYS A 7 19.00 19.13 -23.38
C CYS A 7 19.84 18.75 -24.62
N LEU A 8 20.53 17.60 -24.57
CA LEU A 8 21.08 16.94 -25.76
C LEU A 8 20.68 15.45 -25.74
N ILE A 9 19.83 15.08 -26.69
CA ILE A 9 19.43 13.70 -26.99
C ILE A 9 20.51 13.11 -27.89
N ILE A 10 21.05 11.94 -27.54
CA ILE A 10 21.91 11.15 -28.43
C ILE A 10 21.28 9.76 -28.62
N LEU A 11 20.85 9.49 -29.85
CA LEU A 11 20.48 8.18 -30.38
C LEU A 11 21.69 7.59 -31.10
N PHE A 12 22.08 6.35 -30.81
CA PHE A 12 22.92 5.55 -31.69
C PHE A 12 22.39 4.11 -31.81
N PHE A 13 22.16 3.73 -33.06
CA PHE A 13 21.92 2.37 -33.55
C PHE A 13 23.27 1.75 -33.93
N VAL A 14 23.58 0.52 -33.49
CA VAL A 14 24.44 -0.43 -34.21
C VAL A 14 23.98 -1.87 -33.93
N HIS A 15 23.85 -2.67 -35.00
CA HIS A 15 23.51 -4.10 -35.00
C HIS A 15 24.74 -4.98 -34.67
N GLY A 16 24.54 -6.11 -33.98
CA GLY A 16 25.56 -7.17 -33.84
C GLY A 16 25.12 -8.33 -32.96
N PHE A 17 24.97 -9.51 -33.56
CA PHE A 17 24.56 -10.79 -32.99
C PHE A 17 25.71 -11.45 -32.20
N MET A 18 25.54 -11.80 -30.91
CA MET A 18 26.25 -12.89 -30.23
C MET A 18 25.40 -13.42 -29.06
N SER A 19 25.13 -14.72 -29.08
CA SER A 19 24.50 -15.49 -28.01
C SER A 19 25.55 -15.87 -26.96
N PHE A 20 25.36 -15.57 -25.67
CA PHE A 20 25.68 -16.47 -24.55
C PHE A 20 25.27 -15.88 -23.19
N GLU A 21 24.74 -16.77 -22.37
CA GLU A 21 24.76 -16.86 -20.90
C GLU A 21 24.16 -15.75 -19.99
N GLN A 22 23.30 -16.28 -19.15
CA GLN A 22 22.68 -15.78 -17.94
C GLN A 22 23.76 -15.43 -16.90
N GLU A 23 23.91 -14.16 -16.53
CA GLU A 23 24.48 -13.81 -15.22
C GLU A 23 24.05 -12.42 -14.75
N TYR A 24 23.77 -12.36 -13.46
CA TYR A 24 23.34 -11.23 -12.65
C TYR A 24 24.38 -10.10 -12.62
N THR A 25 24.02 -8.96 -11.97
CA THR A 25 24.88 -7.82 -11.52
C THR A 25 25.15 -6.73 -12.56
N THR A 26 25.10 -5.41 -12.31
CA THR A 26 24.50 -4.55 -11.25
C THR A 26 24.50 -3.10 -11.78
N VAL A 27 23.56 -2.28 -11.27
CA VAL A 27 23.52 -0.80 -11.15
C VAL A 27 24.27 0.08 -12.17
N ALA A 28 23.51 0.84 -12.94
CA ALA A 28 23.58 2.31 -13.03
C ALA A 28 22.58 2.80 -14.09
N TYR A 29 22.15 4.05 -13.94
CA TYR A 29 21.24 4.82 -14.82
C TYR A 29 19.74 4.63 -14.57
N MET A 30 19.15 5.56 -13.82
CA MET A 30 18.29 6.62 -14.40
C MET A 30 17.45 7.28 -13.29
N TYR A 31 18.07 8.17 -12.52
CA TYR A 31 17.37 9.09 -11.62
C TYR A 31 16.94 10.33 -12.42
N GLN A 32 15.66 10.45 -12.72
CA GLN A 32 15.01 11.75 -12.67
C GLN A 32 13.53 11.58 -12.32
N TYR A 33 13.15 12.19 -11.19
CA TYR A 33 11.83 12.23 -10.53
C TYR A 33 11.47 11.05 -9.62
N CYS A 34 12.13 11.00 -8.46
CA CYS A 34 11.56 10.78 -7.11
C CYS A 34 12.75 10.64 -6.14
N ASP A 35 12.82 11.46 -5.10
CA ASP A 35 13.90 11.48 -4.11
C ASP A 35 13.76 10.30 -3.13
N CYS A 36 13.89 9.06 -3.63
CA CYS A 36 13.81 7.83 -2.84
C CYS A 36 15.17 7.10 -2.89
N SER A 37 15.66 6.64 -1.73
CA SER A 37 16.93 5.91 -1.62
C SER A 37 16.81 4.49 -2.22
N TRP A 38 17.93 3.89 -2.61
CA TRP A 38 17.99 2.70 -3.48
C TRP A 38 17.33 1.41 -2.95
N LEU A 39 16.94 1.34 -1.67
CA LEU A 39 16.15 0.22 -1.13
C LEU A 39 14.62 0.46 -1.24
N ASP A 40 14.20 1.71 -1.44
CA ASP A 40 12.79 2.15 -1.38
C ASP A 40 12.06 2.07 -2.74
N CYS A 41 12.80 1.78 -3.82
CA CYS A 41 12.25 1.78 -5.18
C CYS A 41 11.48 0.50 -5.56
N TYR A 42 11.65 -0.61 -4.81
CA TYR A 42 10.94 -1.86 -5.07
C TYR A 42 9.42 -1.74 -4.84
N ILE A 43 9.01 -0.91 -3.89
CA ILE A 43 7.61 -0.69 -3.55
C ILE A 43 6.94 0.28 -4.54
N MET A 44 7.69 1.19 -5.18
CA MET A 44 7.13 2.20 -6.08
C MET A 44 6.96 1.74 -7.54
N HIS A 45 6.84 0.43 -7.80
CA HIS A 45 6.35 -0.01 -9.11
C HIS A 45 4.91 0.50 -9.30
N SER A 46 4.54 1.03 -10.46
CA SER A 46 3.18 1.51 -10.75
C SER A 46 2.11 0.49 -10.34
N ALA A 47 2.40 -0.79 -10.58
CA ALA A 47 1.58 -1.93 -10.18
C ALA A 47 1.38 -2.07 -8.65
N ASN A 48 2.37 -1.75 -7.83
CA ASN A 48 2.25 -1.77 -6.36
C ASN A 48 1.40 -0.60 -5.86
N LYS A 49 1.60 0.59 -6.43
CA LYS A 49 0.76 1.76 -6.12
C LYS A 49 -0.70 1.50 -6.47
N GLU A 50 -0.98 0.94 -7.64
CA GLU A 50 -2.35 0.57 -8.01
C GLU A 50 -2.92 -0.53 -7.11
N LYS A 51 -2.11 -1.53 -6.74
CA LYS A 51 -2.55 -2.61 -5.85
C LYS A 51 -2.95 -2.09 -4.47
N VAL A 52 -2.15 -1.22 -3.87
CA VAL A 52 -2.46 -0.56 -2.59
C VAL A 52 -3.63 0.40 -2.77
N GLY A 53 -3.64 1.19 -3.86
CA GLY A 53 -4.72 2.10 -4.17
C GLY A 53 -6.08 1.42 -4.31
N ARG A 54 -6.14 0.23 -4.92
CA ARG A 54 -7.36 -0.58 -5.01
C ARG A 54 -7.88 -0.98 -3.64
N VAL A 55 -6.99 -1.39 -2.74
CA VAL A 55 -7.37 -1.69 -1.35
C VAL A 55 -7.88 -0.44 -0.65
N VAL A 56 -7.14 0.67 -0.72
CA VAL A 56 -7.52 1.94 -0.09
C VAL A 56 -8.86 2.45 -0.61
N PHE A 57 -9.11 2.36 -1.92
CA PHE A 57 -10.39 2.73 -2.51
C PHE A 57 -11.52 1.84 -2.00
N GLY A 58 -11.33 0.53 -2.01
CA GLY A 58 -12.34 -0.43 -1.60
C GLY A 58 -12.68 -0.38 -0.11
N GLU A 59 -11.70 -0.11 0.74
CA GLU A 59 -11.88 -0.05 2.19
C GLU A 59 -12.26 1.36 2.68
N ALA A 60 -11.87 2.43 1.97
CA ALA A 60 -11.93 3.80 2.49
C ALA A 60 -12.30 4.89 1.46
N SER A 61 -13.03 4.58 0.36
CA SER A 61 -13.40 5.58 -0.66
C SER A 61 -14.13 6.80 -0.08
N GLY A 62 -15.03 6.57 0.90
CA GLY A 62 -15.79 7.62 1.59
C GLY A 62 -15.05 8.35 2.72
N GLU A 63 -13.82 7.95 3.05
CA GLU A 63 -13.07 8.53 4.17
C GLU A 63 -12.32 9.80 3.79
N SER A 64 -11.86 10.54 4.81
CA SER A 64 -10.89 11.62 4.60
C SER A 64 -9.56 11.10 4.04
N ASP A 65 -8.72 12.01 3.50
CA ASP A 65 -7.37 11.67 3.06
C ASP A 65 -6.54 11.01 4.19
N ASN A 66 -6.70 11.43 5.44
CA ASN A 66 -6.02 10.78 6.58
C ASN A 66 -6.52 9.35 6.82
N GLY A 67 -7.82 9.08 6.67
CA GLY A 67 -8.37 7.73 6.80
C GLY A 67 -7.88 6.79 5.69
N LYS A 68 -7.80 7.29 4.45
CA LYS A 68 -7.22 6.58 3.31
C LYS A 68 -5.73 6.31 3.49
N LEU A 69 -4.98 7.31 3.96
CA LEU A 69 -3.55 7.20 4.25
C LEU A 69 -3.29 6.15 5.33
N GLU A 70 -4.09 6.13 6.39
CA GLU A 70 -3.96 5.12 7.44
C GLU A 70 -4.24 3.71 6.92
N VAL A 71 -5.27 3.51 6.09
CA VAL A 71 -5.50 2.20 5.45
C VAL A 71 -4.28 1.76 4.62
N ALA A 72 -3.65 2.67 3.87
CA ALA A 72 -2.43 2.38 3.14
C ALA A 72 -1.28 1.97 4.07
N TYR A 73 -1.12 2.67 5.20
CA TYR A 73 -0.14 2.33 6.23
C TYR A 73 -0.37 0.96 6.87
N THR A 74 -1.60 0.47 6.95
CA THR A 74 -1.83 -0.93 7.41
C THR A 74 -1.09 -1.95 6.54
N ILE A 75 -0.93 -1.69 5.24
CA ILE A 75 -0.19 -2.58 4.33
C ILE A 75 1.31 -2.41 4.55
N VAL A 76 1.80 -1.15 4.55
CA VAL A 76 3.22 -0.83 4.73
C VAL A 76 3.75 -1.38 6.06
N ASN A 77 3.01 -1.15 7.15
CA ASN A 77 3.40 -1.60 8.48
C ASN A 77 3.38 -3.12 8.63
N ARG A 78 2.47 -3.81 7.91
CA ARG A 78 2.47 -5.28 7.86
C ARG A 78 3.67 -5.82 7.09
N VAL A 79 4.00 -5.26 5.92
CA VAL A 79 5.20 -5.68 5.16
C VAL A 79 6.47 -5.54 6.01
N ASN A 80 6.56 -4.49 6.82
CA ASN A 80 7.72 -4.20 7.66
C ASN A 80 7.73 -4.94 9.01
N HIS A 81 6.72 -5.75 9.33
CA HIS A 81 6.61 -6.42 10.61
C HIS A 81 6.80 -7.93 10.48
N ALA A 82 7.74 -8.50 11.26
CA ALA A 82 8.14 -9.91 11.21
C ALA A 82 7.00 -10.94 11.46
N GLY A 83 5.86 -10.50 12.01
CA GLY A 83 4.66 -11.32 12.20
C GLY A 83 3.76 -11.46 10.97
N PHE A 84 4.11 -10.81 9.86
CA PHE A 84 3.34 -10.79 8.62
C PHE A 84 4.23 -11.18 7.42
N PRO A 85 3.63 -11.49 6.26
CA PRO A 85 4.42 -11.67 5.05
C PRO A 85 5.26 -10.44 4.71
N ASN A 86 6.49 -10.65 4.25
CA ASN A 86 7.47 -9.60 3.96
C ASN A 86 7.37 -9.04 2.52
N SER A 87 6.24 -9.21 1.84
CA SER A 87 6.01 -8.64 0.52
C SER A 87 4.61 -8.08 0.39
N LEU A 88 4.49 -6.98 -0.36
CA LEU A 88 3.22 -6.29 -0.59
C LEU A 88 2.17 -7.23 -1.18
N ASN A 89 2.54 -8.07 -2.15
CA ASN A 89 1.62 -9.03 -2.75
C ASN A 89 1.07 -10.04 -1.75
N ALA A 90 1.93 -10.55 -0.86
CA ALA A 90 1.53 -11.54 0.13
C ALA A 90 0.70 -10.92 1.27
N VAL A 91 0.97 -9.66 1.65
CA VAL A 91 0.14 -8.92 2.63
C VAL A 91 -1.23 -8.59 2.07
N VAL A 92 -1.29 -8.04 0.85
CA VAL A 92 -2.57 -7.67 0.21
C VAL A 92 -3.45 -8.89 -0.02
N ASN A 93 -2.88 -9.99 -0.52
CA ASN A 93 -3.63 -11.22 -0.78
C ASN A 93 -3.68 -12.17 0.43
N GLN A 94 -3.28 -11.71 1.62
CA GLN A 94 -3.33 -12.56 2.81
C GLN A 94 -4.77 -13.00 3.07
N THR A 95 -4.96 -14.29 3.36
CA THR A 95 -6.27 -14.86 3.67
C THR A 95 -6.31 -15.51 5.05
N TYR A 96 -7.49 -15.55 5.66
CA TYR A 96 -7.77 -16.31 6.87
C TYR A 96 -9.00 -17.22 6.66
N LYS A 97 -9.11 -18.26 7.49
CA LYS A 97 -10.27 -19.17 7.48
C LYS A 97 -11.23 -18.83 8.62
N SER A 98 -12.52 -18.74 8.32
CA SER A 98 -13.59 -18.59 9.30
C SER A 98 -14.83 -19.32 8.83
N GLY A 99 -15.48 -20.10 9.71
CA GLY A 99 -16.71 -20.82 9.36
C GLY A 99 -16.59 -21.74 8.12
N GLY A 100 -15.43 -22.36 7.90
CA GLY A 100 -15.19 -23.22 6.73
C GLY A 100 -14.93 -22.50 5.40
N LYS A 101 -14.92 -21.15 5.39
CA LYS A 101 -14.64 -20.33 4.21
C LYS A 101 -13.30 -19.61 4.35
N THR A 102 -12.72 -19.23 3.22
CA THR A 102 -11.50 -18.43 3.12
C THR A 102 -11.90 -16.99 2.78
N PHE A 103 -11.32 -16.03 3.49
CA PHE A 103 -11.58 -14.60 3.31
C PHE A 103 -10.25 -13.86 3.20
N HIS A 104 -10.20 -12.82 2.38
CA HIS A 104 -9.09 -11.87 2.37
C HIS A 104 -9.12 -10.99 3.62
N HIS A 105 -7.93 -10.58 4.09
CA HIS A 105 -7.83 -9.60 5.17
C HIS A 105 -8.38 -8.23 4.79
N TYR A 106 -8.37 -7.91 3.49
CA TYR A 106 -9.03 -6.75 2.91
C TYR A 106 -10.27 -7.24 2.18
N ASN A 107 -11.44 -7.02 2.79
CA ASN A 107 -12.73 -7.55 2.32
C ASN A 107 -13.07 -7.08 0.91
N THR A 108 -12.51 -5.94 0.48
CA THR A 108 -12.69 -5.47 -0.90
C THR A 108 -12.23 -6.45 -1.96
N LEU A 109 -11.31 -7.37 -1.65
CA LEU A 109 -10.83 -8.38 -2.60
C LEU A 109 -11.79 -9.56 -2.73
N ASP A 110 -12.73 -9.73 -1.78
CA ASP A 110 -13.74 -10.78 -1.81
C ASP A 110 -15.05 -10.35 -2.50
N ASN A 111 -15.16 -9.08 -2.93
CA ASN A 111 -16.40 -8.51 -3.47
C ASN A 111 -16.26 -8.02 -4.92
N SER A 112 -16.81 -8.77 -5.86
CA SER A 112 -16.83 -8.40 -7.29
C SER A 112 -17.50 -7.06 -7.61
N GLY A 113 -18.40 -6.57 -6.74
CA GLY A 113 -18.98 -5.23 -6.86
C GLY A 113 -17.96 -4.12 -6.61
N HIS A 114 -16.96 -4.36 -5.76
CA HIS A 114 -15.87 -3.41 -5.52
C HIS A 114 -14.91 -3.35 -6.71
N ASP A 115 -14.69 -4.48 -7.39
CA ASP A 115 -13.87 -4.51 -8.62
C ASP A 115 -14.49 -3.68 -9.73
N LYS A 116 -15.81 -3.82 -9.93
CA LYS A 116 -16.54 -3.01 -10.92
C LYS A 116 -16.49 -1.52 -10.57
N ARG A 117 -16.63 -1.16 -9.29
CA ARG A 117 -16.51 0.24 -8.83
C ARG A 117 -15.11 0.79 -9.05
N TRP A 118 -14.08 0.01 -8.73
CA TRP A 118 -12.68 0.38 -8.94
C TRP A 118 -12.39 0.66 -10.42
N GLU A 119 -12.77 -0.26 -11.31
CA GLU A 119 -12.54 -0.08 -12.75
C GLU A 119 -13.34 1.11 -13.30
N ALA A 120 -14.61 1.28 -12.92
CA ALA A 120 -15.42 2.41 -13.35
C ALA A 120 -14.88 3.76 -12.85
N ALA A 121 -14.29 3.80 -11.65
CA ALA A 121 -13.78 5.04 -11.07
C ALA A 121 -12.49 5.56 -11.74
N LYS A 122 -11.81 4.75 -12.57
CA LYS A 122 -10.64 5.18 -13.35
C LYS A 122 -11.01 6.20 -14.42
N GLU A 123 -12.25 6.15 -14.93
CA GLU A 123 -12.69 7.03 -16.01
C GLU A 123 -12.83 8.49 -15.55
N PRO A 124 -12.21 9.45 -16.25
CA PRO A 124 -12.41 10.86 -15.98
C PRO A 124 -13.91 11.24 -16.06
N GLY A 125 -14.41 11.87 -15.00
CA GLY A 125 -15.83 12.25 -14.90
C GLY A 125 -16.74 11.20 -14.27
N ALA A 126 -16.24 10.00 -13.93
CA ALA A 126 -16.98 9.05 -13.12
C ALA A 126 -17.29 9.63 -11.73
N THR A 127 -18.45 9.28 -11.17
CA THR A 127 -18.91 9.78 -9.86
C THR A 127 -17.87 9.57 -8.75
N GLU A 128 -17.16 8.44 -8.76
CA GLU A 128 -16.15 8.11 -7.74
C GLU A 128 -14.71 8.43 -8.16
N HIS A 129 -14.49 9.14 -9.28
CA HIS A 129 -13.15 9.42 -9.81
C HIS A 129 -12.27 10.21 -8.84
N ALA A 130 -12.85 11.15 -8.09
CA ALA A 130 -12.14 11.89 -7.06
C ALA A 130 -11.67 10.97 -5.92
N ALA A 131 -12.50 10.01 -5.51
CA ALA A 131 -12.15 9.03 -4.47
C ALA A 131 -11.06 8.07 -4.96
N TYR A 132 -11.09 7.66 -6.23
CA TYR A 132 -10.04 6.89 -6.89
C TYR A 132 -8.70 7.64 -6.87
N ASN A 133 -8.67 8.89 -7.33
CA ASN A 133 -7.44 9.70 -7.36
C ASN A 133 -6.88 9.95 -5.96
N SER A 134 -7.74 10.24 -4.98
CA SER A 134 -7.33 10.38 -3.58
C SER A 134 -6.74 9.06 -3.04
N ALA A 135 -7.36 7.90 -3.31
CA ALA A 135 -6.84 6.60 -2.89
C ALA A 135 -5.46 6.28 -3.49
N ILE A 136 -5.27 6.51 -4.79
CA ILE A 136 -3.96 6.35 -5.46
C ILE A 136 -2.91 7.31 -4.86
N THR A 137 -3.31 8.53 -4.57
CA THR A 137 -2.42 9.55 -3.99
C THR A 137 -1.97 9.17 -2.59
N GLN A 138 -2.89 8.78 -1.70
CA GLN A 138 -2.52 8.37 -0.34
C GLN A 138 -1.75 7.05 -0.32
N ALA A 139 -2.05 6.12 -1.23
CA ALA A 139 -1.22 4.93 -1.44
C ALA A 139 0.23 5.32 -1.79
N GLY A 140 0.41 6.25 -2.73
CA GLY A 140 1.74 6.79 -3.05
C GLY A 140 2.42 7.43 -1.84
N HIS A 141 1.68 8.22 -1.05
CA HIS A 141 2.24 8.85 0.14
C HIS A 141 2.77 7.84 1.17
N ALA A 142 2.00 6.80 1.48
CA ALA A 142 2.42 5.77 2.43
C ALA A 142 3.60 4.94 1.89
N LEU A 143 3.53 4.52 0.63
CA LEU A 143 4.57 3.70 0.01
C LEU A 143 5.92 4.43 -0.11
N CYS A 144 5.89 5.73 -0.38
CA CYS A 144 7.08 6.57 -0.49
C CYS A 144 7.48 7.22 0.85
N GLY A 145 6.70 7.04 1.92
CA GLY A 145 6.92 7.71 3.20
C GLY A 145 6.89 9.25 3.14
N THR A 146 6.22 9.84 2.15
CA THR A 146 6.20 11.30 1.95
C THR A 146 5.20 12.03 2.85
N LYS A 147 4.30 11.29 3.49
CA LYS A 147 3.49 11.75 4.63
C LYS A 147 3.68 10.78 5.77
N SER A 148 3.65 11.27 7.00
CA SER A 148 3.79 10.44 8.19
C SER A 148 2.62 9.47 8.39
N ASP A 149 2.89 8.32 8.98
CA ASP A 149 1.88 7.39 9.49
C ASP A 149 1.00 8.09 10.55
N PRO A 150 -0.33 8.20 10.34
CA PRO A 150 -1.24 8.84 11.30
C PRO A 150 -1.30 8.16 12.67
N MET A 151 -1.22 6.83 12.73
CA MET A 151 -1.15 6.08 13.99
C MET A 151 0.26 6.10 14.59
N ASN A 152 1.29 6.24 13.75
CA ASN A 152 2.70 6.31 14.15
C ASN A 152 3.11 5.17 15.09
N CYS A 153 2.66 3.96 14.76
CA CYS A 153 3.00 2.75 15.47
C CYS A 153 3.27 1.63 14.47
N GLY A 154 3.72 0.46 14.94
CA GLY A 154 4.03 -0.68 14.06
C GLY A 154 2.79 -1.24 13.34
N PRO A 155 2.56 -2.56 13.33
CA PRO A 155 1.41 -3.12 12.64
C PRO A 155 0.10 -2.58 13.22
N VAL A 156 -0.82 -2.22 12.32
CA VAL A 156 -2.15 -1.72 12.66
C VAL A 156 -3.21 -2.69 12.16
N ASN A 157 -4.20 -2.96 13.00
CA ASN A 157 -5.48 -3.54 12.59
C ASN A 157 -6.53 -2.46 12.55
N PHE A 158 -7.56 -2.63 11.72
CA PHE A 158 -8.66 -1.68 11.67
C PHE A 158 -10.01 -2.35 11.46
N CYS A 159 -11.07 -1.61 11.75
CA CYS A 159 -12.43 -2.01 11.44
C CYS A 159 -13.35 -0.78 11.34
N ALA A 160 -14.34 -0.83 10.45
CA ALA A 160 -15.36 0.21 10.31
C ALA A 160 -16.42 0.20 11.43
N LYS A 161 -16.41 -0.82 12.29
CA LYS A 161 -17.34 -0.95 13.43
C LYS A 161 -16.57 -1.11 14.73
N ASN A 162 -17.17 -0.64 15.81
CA ASN A 162 -16.67 -0.85 17.17
C ASN A 162 -17.85 -1.25 18.07
N PRO A 163 -17.80 -2.41 18.76
CA PRO A 163 -16.71 -3.37 18.81
C PRO A 163 -16.56 -4.18 17.51
N CYS A 164 -15.33 -4.58 17.23
CA CYS A 164 -14.98 -5.48 16.14
C CYS A 164 -13.78 -6.32 16.55
N SER A 165 -13.84 -7.63 16.29
CA SER A 165 -12.84 -8.60 16.75
C SER A 165 -11.43 -8.29 16.25
N ALA A 166 -11.29 -7.67 15.06
CA ALA A 166 -10.01 -7.23 14.50
C ALA A 166 -9.28 -6.20 15.39
N THR A 167 -10.04 -5.41 16.16
CA THR A 167 -9.54 -4.35 17.05
C THR A 167 -9.38 -4.80 18.51
N ASN A 168 -9.43 -6.10 18.77
CA ASN A 168 -9.27 -6.68 20.11
C ASN A 168 -7.94 -7.43 20.22
N SER A 169 -7.37 -7.44 21.44
CA SER A 169 -6.29 -8.35 21.80
C SER A 169 -6.75 -9.80 21.64
N ASN A 170 -5.85 -10.69 21.25
CA ASN A 170 -6.13 -12.11 21.15
C ASN A 170 -4.95 -12.96 21.62
N LYS A 171 -4.93 -14.25 21.26
CA LYS A 171 -3.86 -15.17 21.67
C LYS A 171 -2.52 -14.92 20.97
N TYR A 172 -2.49 -14.14 19.89
CA TYR A 172 -1.30 -13.87 19.09
C TYR A 172 -0.76 -12.45 19.26
N TRP A 173 -1.60 -11.47 19.55
CA TRP A 173 -1.21 -10.07 19.71
C TRP A 173 -1.97 -9.33 20.81
N CYS A 174 -1.35 -8.26 21.31
CA CYS A 174 -1.95 -7.29 22.24
C CYS A 174 -2.20 -5.97 21.52
N VAL A 175 -3.38 -5.40 21.71
CA VAL A 175 -3.67 -4.01 21.35
C VAL A 175 -3.00 -3.10 22.39
N THR A 176 -2.22 -2.14 21.92
CA THR A 176 -1.51 -1.17 22.79
C THR A 176 -2.11 0.22 22.73
N GLU A 177 -2.75 0.56 21.62
CA GLU A 177 -3.44 1.83 21.41
C GLU A 177 -4.63 1.60 20.49
N LYS A 178 -5.69 2.38 20.68
CA LYS A 178 -6.87 2.38 19.84
C LYS A 178 -7.29 3.82 19.56
N ARG A 179 -7.46 4.17 18.29
CA ARG A 179 -7.86 5.52 17.85
C ARG A 179 -8.88 5.42 16.73
N GLN A 180 -9.78 6.39 16.68
CA GLN A 180 -10.69 6.55 15.56
C GLN A 180 -10.11 7.59 14.58
N ILE A 181 -10.04 7.23 13.29
CA ILE A 181 -9.67 8.14 12.21
C ILE A 181 -10.77 8.02 11.15
N GLY A 182 -11.56 9.08 10.99
CA GLY A 182 -12.79 9.03 10.19
C GLY A 182 -13.81 8.05 10.77
N SER A 183 -14.39 7.18 9.94
CA SER A 183 -15.34 6.16 10.40
C SER A 183 -14.67 4.88 10.94
N HIS A 184 -13.35 4.75 10.74
CA HIS A 184 -12.59 3.55 11.10
C HIS A 184 -11.96 3.63 12.48
N TRP A 185 -11.95 2.50 13.18
CA TRP A 185 -11.19 2.28 14.40
C TRP A 185 -9.92 1.53 14.09
N PHE A 186 -8.78 2.16 14.35
CA PHE A 186 -7.44 1.62 14.17
C PHE A 186 -6.84 1.23 15.52
N THR A 187 -6.06 0.15 15.53
CA THR A 187 -5.38 -0.35 16.72
C THR A 187 -3.94 -0.73 16.42
N CYS A 188 -3.01 -0.13 17.17
CA CYS A 188 -1.63 -0.58 17.22
C CYS A 188 -1.57 -1.95 17.89
N ILE A 189 -0.84 -2.89 17.31
CA ILE A 189 -0.66 -4.22 17.89
C ILE A 189 0.82 -4.54 18.11
N LYS A 190 1.08 -5.36 19.13
CA LYS A 190 2.39 -5.99 19.36
C LYS A 190 2.23 -7.50 19.51
N LYS A 191 3.27 -8.26 19.16
CA LYS A 191 3.32 -9.71 19.42
C LYS A 191 3.11 -9.95 20.92
N LYS A 192 2.26 -10.93 21.24
CA LYS A 192 2.00 -11.32 22.63
C LYS A 192 3.20 -12.08 23.19
N THR A 193 3.81 -11.56 24.25
CA THR A 193 4.92 -12.19 25.00
C THR A 193 4.53 -12.53 26.45
N GLY A 194 3.28 -12.28 26.84
CA GLY A 194 2.74 -12.47 28.18
C GLY A 194 1.26 -12.05 28.23
N THR A 195 0.80 -11.50 29.35
CA THR A 195 -0.53 -10.89 29.44
C THR A 195 -0.56 -9.57 28.66
N CYS A 196 -1.67 -9.32 27.96
CA CYS A 196 -2.02 -7.99 27.47
C CYS A 196 -2.73 -7.28 28.62
#